data_AF-A0A950QDV9-F1
#
_entry.id   AF-A0A950QDV9-F1
#
_cell.length_a   1.000
_cell.length_b   1.000
_cell.length_c   1.000
_cell.angle_alpha   90.00
_cell.angle_beta   90.00
_cell.angle_gamma   90.00
#
_symmetry.space_group_name_H-M   'P 1'
#
loop_
_entity.id
_entity.type
_entity.pdbx_description
1 polymer ?
#
loop_
_entity_poly.entity_id
_entity_poly.type
_entity_poly.pdbx_seq_one_letter_code
_entity_poly.pdbx_strand_id
1 'polypeptide(L)'
;MLAPADEYFGHQKLSVVRIHHQVFALKTELQYRRRHPDAIENEADSIADAYFDWASRYPNDRWLPRVAWELATLYEELPGLAAQAQAYTFLALISQRYAQTIVGRSAAVDLTRGVGVRAWPLWAGREPTQQPLLVGQIWIRDPKDAQALLDAIQEVGTRLQAGRILPVAAFGATAVLEGLYRSLGPSLTADGEQRCAWQIATLYELLPGTASRDRAIRMLALVLDRYGNTQYGLWSLRDLQRGVGVRSD
;
A
#
# COMPACT_ATOMS: atom_id res chain seq x y z
N MET A 1 0.67 -16.86 -20.36
CA MET A 1 1.65 -17.96 -20.36
C MET A 1 2.02 -18.24 -18.91
N LEU A 2 2.21 -19.51 -18.53
CA LEU A 2 2.69 -19.90 -17.21
C LEU A 2 4.20 -19.62 -17.14
N ALA A 3 4.71 -19.15 -16.00
CA ALA A 3 6.14 -18.99 -15.80
C ALA A 3 6.82 -20.38 -15.77
N PRO A 4 7.97 -20.56 -16.46
CA PRO A 4 8.80 -21.74 -16.29
C PRO A 4 9.31 -21.85 -14.85
N ALA A 5 9.47 -23.08 -14.35
CA ALA A 5 9.95 -23.31 -12.98
C ALA A 5 11.39 -22.81 -12.75
N ASP A 6 12.20 -22.76 -13.82
CA ASP A 6 13.61 -22.39 -13.79
C ASP A 6 13.85 -20.88 -13.96
N GLU A 7 12.79 -20.06 -14.08
CA GLU A 7 12.95 -18.61 -14.14
C GLU A 7 13.04 -17.99 -12.74
N TYR A 8 13.83 -16.92 -12.65
CA TYR A 8 14.14 -16.23 -11.41
C TYR A 8 13.72 -14.76 -11.46
N PHE A 9 13.10 -14.32 -10.35
CA PHE A 9 12.48 -13.00 -10.23
C PHE A 9 13.07 -12.19 -9.07
N GLY A 10 12.99 -10.87 -9.20
CA GLY A 10 13.45 -9.90 -8.22
C GLY A 10 14.97 -9.89 -8.03
N HIS A 11 15.41 -9.12 -7.03
CA HIS A 11 16.83 -8.99 -6.70
C HIS A 11 17.44 -10.29 -6.17
N GLN A 12 16.67 -11.06 -5.40
CA GLN A 12 17.12 -12.31 -4.79
C GLN A 12 17.12 -13.51 -5.76
N LYS A 13 16.66 -13.32 -7.01
CA LYS A 13 16.57 -14.39 -8.01
C LYS A 13 15.79 -15.59 -7.45
N LEU A 14 14.55 -15.36 -7.07
CA LEU A 14 13.68 -16.40 -6.52
C LEU A 14 12.83 -17.04 -7.63
N SER A 15 12.70 -18.36 -7.63
CA SER A 15 11.76 -19.06 -8.50
C SER A 15 10.34 -19.02 -7.92
N VAL A 16 9.31 -19.22 -8.76
CA VAL A 16 7.89 -19.24 -8.34
C VAL A 16 7.64 -20.20 -7.18
N VAL A 17 8.23 -21.41 -7.27
CA VAL A 17 8.10 -22.45 -6.24
C VAL A 17 8.75 -21.98 -4.92
N ARG A 18 9.92 -21.35 -5.01
CA ARG A 18 10.63 -20.85 -3.83
C ARG A 18 9.88 -19.70 -3.16
N ILE A 19 9.31 -18.77 -3.93
CA ILE A 19 8.47 -17.67 -3.43
C ILE A 19 7.35 -18.24 -2.56
N HIS A 20 6.57 -19.20 -3.09
CA HIS A 20 5.46 -19.82 -2.34
C HIS A 20 5.92 -20.49 -1.04
N HIS A 21 6.97 -21.32 -1.10
CA HIS A 21 7.47 -22.01 0.09
C HIS A 21 8.02 -21.06 1.15
N GLN A 22 8.69 -19.98 0.76
CA GLN A 22 9.22 -19.01 1.71
C GLN A 22 8.10 -18.27 2.44
N VAL A 23 7.02 -17.86 1.76
CA VAL A 23 5.88 -17.20 2.44
C VAL A 23 5.27 -18.11 3.50
N PHE A 24 5.07 -19.40 3.18
CA PHE A 24 4.55 -20.38 4.14
C PHE A 24 5.50 -20.61 5.32
N ALA A 25 6.81 -20.68 5.05
CA ALA A 25 7.83 -20.79 6.09
C ALA A 25 7.81 -19.57 7.02
N LEU A 26 7.74 -18.35 6.48
CA LEU A 26 7.66 -17.12 7.27
C LEU A 26 6.44 -17.08 8.18
N LYS A 27 5.26 -17.49 7.69
CA LYS A 27 4.06 -17.63 8.52
C LYS A 27 4.28 -18.62 9.67
N THR A 28 4.89 -19.77 9.38
CA THR A 28 5.23 -20.78 10.38
C THR A 28 6.14 -20.20 11.46
N GLU A 29 7.21 -19.50 11.05
CA GLU A 29 8.17 -18.89 11.98
C GLU A 29 7.53 -17.80 12.85
N LEU A 30 6.60 -17.01 12.30
CA LEU A 30 5.83 -16.01 13.06
C LEU A 30 4.91 -16.67 14.10
N GLN A 31 4.13 -17.68 13.69
CA GLN A 31 3.17 -18.38 14.55
C GLN A 31 3.87 -19.08 15.73
N TYR A 32 5.02 -19.70 15.46
CA TYR A 32 5.82 -20.37 16.49
C TYR A 32 6.81 -19.43 17.21
N ARG A 33 6.79 -18.12 16.91
CA ARG A 33 7.63 -17.09 17.55
C ARG A 33 9.13 -17.42 17.48
N ARG A 34 9.55 -18.09 16.41
CA ARG A 34 10.93 -18.53 16.21
C ARG A 34 11.82 -17.42 15.65
N ARG A 35 11.21 -16.43 15.02
CA ARG A 35 11.88 -15.28 14.44
C ARG A 35 11.12 -13.99 14.78
N HIS A 36 11.89 -12.92 14.94
CA HIS A 36 11.36 -11.61 15.29
C HIS A 36 10.51 -11.03 14.13
N PRO A 37 9.42 -10.28 14.40
CA PRO A 37 8.50 -9.84 13.36
C PRO A 37 9.15 -8.94 12.30
N ASP A 38 10.07 -8.05 12.69
CA ASP A 38 10.79 -7.18 11.74
C ASP A 38 11.65 -7.97 10.74
N ALA A 39 12.30 -9.04 11.18
CA ALA A 39 13.13 -9.88 10.34
C ALA A 39 12.28 -10.71 9.38
N ILE A 40 11.03 -11.03 9.77
CA ILE A 40 10.05 -11.67 8.90
C ILE A 40 9.51 -10.66 7.88
N GLU A 41 9.17 -9.45 8.31
CA GLU A 41 8.70 -8.37 7.46
C GLU A 41 9.72 -8.01 6.37
N ASN A 42 10.99 -7.80 6.74
CA ASN A 42 12.07 -7.50 5.77
C ASN A 42 12.25 -8.61 4.72
N GLU A 43 12.07 -9.88 5.11
CA GLU A 43 12.14 -10.99 4.16
C GLU A 43 10.88 -11.07 3.30
N ALA A 44 9.71 -10.82 3.88
CA ALA A 44 8.45 -10.71 3.13
C ALA A 44 8.52 -9.61 2.06
N ASP A 45 9.12 -8.45 2.37
CA ASP A 45 9.32 -7.36 1.41
C ASP A 45 10.23 -7.77 0.24
N SER A 46 11.27 -8.56 0.52
CA SER A 46 12.14 -9.10 -0.54
C SER A 46 11.38 -10.09 -1.43
N ILE A 47 10.49 -10.89 -0.85
CA ILE A 47 9.61 -11.80 -1.60
C ILE A 47 8.57 -11.02 -2.40
N ALA A 48 8.03 -9.94 -1.85
CA ALA A 48 7.08 -9.06 -2.53
C ALA A 48 7.70 -8.42 -3.78
N ASP A 49 8.95 -7.96 -3.71
CA ASP A 49 9.71 -7.48 -4.88
C ASP A 49 9.79 -8.54 -5.99
N ALA A 50 10.17 -9.78 -5.63
CA ALA A 50 10.20 -10.90 -6.57
C ALA A 50 8.82 -11.23 -7.14
N TYR A 51 7.76 -11.17 -6.32
CA TYR A 51 6.39 -11.34 -6.77
C TYR A 51 6.00 -10.29 -7.81
N PHE A 52 6.32 -9.01 -7.61
CA PHE A 52 5.97 -7.96 -8.56
C PHE A 52 6.74 -8.09 -9.89
N ASP A 53 8.03 -8.46 -9.86
CA ASP A 53 8.79 -8.76 -11.09
C ASP A 53 8.16 -9.96 -11.83
N TRP A 54 7.81 -11.03 -11.12
CA TRP A 54 7.08 -12.17 -11.69
C TRP A 54 5.74 -11.77 -12.32
N ALA A 55 4.91 -10.99 -11.60
CA ALA A 55 3.61 -10.53 -12.05
C ALA A 55 3.67 -9.59 -13.26
N SER A 56 4.81 -8.89 -13.43
CA SER A 56 5.06 -8.03 -14.59
C SER A 56 5.34 -8.84 -15.85
N ARG A 57 6.13 -9.93 -15.74
CA ARG A 57 6.51 -10.79 -16.88
C ARG A 57 5.43 -11.79 -17.25
N TYR A 58 4.76 -12.35 -16.25
CA TYR A 58 3.78 -13.43 -16.42
C TYR A 58 2.43 -13.05 -15.83
N PRO A 59 1.76 -12.03 -16.38
CA PRO A 59 0.60 -11.41 -15.75
C PRO A 59 -0.61 -12.33 -15.54
N ASN A 60 -0.64 -13.45 -16.27
CA ASN A 60 -1.73 -14.44 -16.29
C ASN A 60 -1.32 -15.78 -15.64
N ASP A 61 -0.23 -15.82 -14.86
CA ASP A 61 0.15 -17.03 -14.15
C ASP A 61 -0.88 -17.36 -13.06
N ARG A 62 -1.35 -18.62 -13.06
CA ARG A 62 -2.39 -19.10 -12.13
C ARG A 62 -1.94 -19.15 -10.66
N TRP A 63 -0.64 -19.07 -10.38
CA TRP A 63 -0.12 -19.08 -9.01
C TRP A 63 -0.15 -17.67 -8.38
N LEU A 64 -0.13 -16.60 -9.18
CA LEU A 64 -0.08 -15.23 -8.68
C LEU A 64 -1.19 -14.87 -7.69
N PRO A 65 -2.48 -15.18 -7.95
CA PRO A 65 -3.55 -14.80 -7.01
C PRO A 65 -3.37 -15.43 -5.64
N ARG A 66 -2.92 -16.69 -5.59
CA ARG A 66 -2.71 -17.43 -4.35
C ARG A 66 -1.51 -16.89 -3.58
N VAL A 67 -0.38 -16.68 -4.25
CA VAL A 67 0.83 -16.15 -3.59
C VAL A 67 0.59 -14.73 -3.07
N ALA A 68 -0.09 -13.88 -3.84
CA ALA A 68 -0.50 -12.55 -3.39
C ALA A 68 -1.35 -12.62 -2.12
N TRP A 69 -2.30 -13.55 -2.05
CA TRP A 69 -3.15 -13.76 -0.89
C TRP A 69 -2.37 -14.24 0.34
N GLU A 70 -1.42 -15.16 0.13
CA GLU A 70 -0.54 -15.64 1.20
C GLU A 70 0.36 -14.52 1.75
N LEU A 71 0.87 -13.64 0.88
CA LEU A 71 1.59 -12.42 1.28
C LEU A 71 0.67 -11.45 2.04
N ALA A 72 -0.52 -11.14 1.50
CA ALA A 72 -1.50 -10.27 2.16
C ALA A 72 -1.76 -10.73 3.59
N THR A 73 -2.09 -12.01 3.77
CA THR A 73 -2.41 -12.57 5.09
C THR A 73 -1.18 -12.69 6.00
N LEU A 74 0.03 -12.88 5.48
CA LEU A 74 1.26 -12.79 6.28
C LEU A 74 1.44 -11.36 6.82
N TYR A 75 1.29 -10.36 5.97
CA TYR A 75 1.36 -8.96 6.37
C TYR A 75 0.24 -8.57 7.35
N GLU A 76 -0.96 -9.12 7.20
CA GLU A 76 -2.03 -8.92 8.19
C GLU A 76 -1.68 -9.51 9.56
N GLU A 77 -0.90 -10.59 9.62
CA GLU A 77 -0.44 -11.23 10.86
C GLU A 77 0.73 -10.49 11.52
N LEU A 78 1.49 -9.70 10.75
CA LEU A 78 2.62 -8.90 11.22
C LEU A 78 2.14 -7.61 11.94
N PRO A 79 2.88 -7.16 12.97
CA PRO A 79 2.58 -5.92 13.68
C PRO A 79 3.00 -4.67 12.89
N GLY A 80 2.38 -3.54 13.21
CA GLY A 80 2.80 -2.22 12.70
C GLY A 80 2.04 -1.72 11.47
N LEU A 81 2.23 -0.42 11.20
CA LEU A 81 1.59 0.27 10.07
C LEU A 81 2.18 -0.15 8.71
N ALA A 82 3.46 -0.49 8.68
CA ALA A 82 4.18 -0.94 7.49
C ALA A 82 3.56 -2.23 6.93
N ALA A 83 3.45 -3.25 7.77
CA ALA A 83 2.80 -4.49 7.45
C ALA A 83 1.33 -4.31 7.05
N GLN A 84 0.54 -3.53 7.80
CA GLN A 84 -0.85 -3.22 7.45
C GLN A 84 -0.97 -2.62 6.03
N ALA A 85 -0.07 -1.70 5.70
CA ALA A 85 0.00 -1.07 4.39
C ALA A 85 0.29 -2.06 3.25
N GLN A 86 1.24 -2.98 3.47
CA GLN A 86 1.54 -4.03 2.50
C GLN A 86 0.38 -5.02 2.34
N ALA A 87 -0.25 -5.43 3.45
CA ALA A 87 -1.47 -6.24 3.41
C ALA A 87 -2.55 -5.58 2.56
N TYR A 88 -2.84 -4.30 2.80
CA TYR A 88 -3.80 -3.53 2.00
C TYR A 88 -3.42 -3.50 0.51
N THR A 89 -2.14 -3.28 0.21
CA THR A 89 -1.63 -3.25 -1.17
C THR A 89 -1.89 -4.56 -1.91
N PHE A 90 -1.58 -5.70 -1.28
CA PHE A 90 -1.85 -7.01 -1.87
C PHE A 90 -3.35 -7.30 -2.00
N LEU A 91 -4.17 -6.98 -1.00
CA LEU A 91 -5.62 -7.16 -1.09
C LEU A 91 -6.23 -6.31 -2.21
N ALA A 92 -5.79 -5.06 -2.35
CA ALA A 92 -6.22 -4.17 -3.44
C ALA A 92 -5.84 -4.76 -4.80
N LEU A 93 -4.59 -5.23 -4.96
CA LEU A 93 -4.14 -5.92 -6.17
C LEU A 93 -5.03 -7.13 -6.48
N ILE A 94 -5.31 -7.98 -5.49
CA ILE A 94 -6.07 -9.22 -5.68
C ILE A 94 -7.53 -8.93 -6.04
N SER A 95 -8.17 -8.00 -5.35
CA SER A 95 -9.57 -7.65 -5.60
C SER A 95 -9.78 -7.00 -6.98
N GLN A 96 -8.82 -6.20 -7.45
CA GLN A 96 -8.89 -5.56 -8.77
C GLN A 96 -8.53 -6.53 -9.89
N ARG A 97 -7.34 -7.14 -9.81
CA ARG A 97 -6.77 -7.92 -10.92
C ARG A 97 -7.30 -9.35 -11.00
N TYR A 98 -7.68 -9.93 -9.87
CA TYR A 98 -8.12 -11.32 -9.77
C TYR A 98 -9.56 -11.43 -9.25
N ALA A 99 -10.40 -10.43 -9.53
CA ALA A 99 -11.79 -10.31 -9.05
C ALA A 99 -12.65 -11.58 -9.26
N GLN A 100 -12.37 -12.32 -10.34
CA GLN A 100 -13.13 -13.53 -10.71
C GLN A 100 -12.75 -14.78 -9.88
N THR A 101 -11.61 -14.73 -9.17
CA THR A 101 -11.14 -15.84 -8.33
C THR A 101 -11.79 -15.80 -6.95
N ILE A 102 -11.75 -16.92 -6.22
CA ILE A 102 -12.25 -16.99 -4.85
C ILE A 102 -11.50 -15.99 -3.95
N VAL A 103 -10.16 -15.95 -4.06
CA VAL A 103 -9.32 -15.00 -3.30
C VAL A 103 -9.58 -13.54 -3.68
N GLY A 104 -9.92 -13.26 -4.94
CA GLY A 104 -10.38 -11.95 -5.42
C GLY A 104 -11.58 -11.43 -4.65
N ARG A 105 -12.62 -12.27 -4.54
CA ARG A 105 -13.83 -11.93 -3.79
C ARG A 105 -13.57 -11.79 -2.29
N SER A 106 -12.77 -12.69 -1.71
CA SER A 106 -12.37 -12.58 -0.29
C SER A 106 -11.61 -11.29 -0.01
N ALA A 107 -10.67 -10.90 -0.87
CA ALA A 107 -9.93 -9.66 -0.72
C ALA A 107 -10.82 -8.42 -0.77
N ALA A 108 -11.84 -8.39 -1.64
CA ALA A 108 -12.81 -7.31 -1.68
C ALA A 108 -13.60 -7.18 -0.35
N VAL A 109 -13.97 -8.31 0.24
CA VAL A 109 -14.63 -8.34 1.56
C VAL A 109 -13.70 -7.81 2.65
N ASP A 110 -12.44 -8.24 2.68
CA ASP A 110 -11.50 -7.83 3.73
C ASP A 110 -11.11 -6.35 3.60
N LEU A 111 -10.98 -5.83 2.36
CA LEU A 111 -10.84 -4.39 2.13
C LEU A 111 -12.03 -3.58 2.65
N THR A 112 -13.24 -4.13 2.56
CA THR A 112 -14.46 -3.47 3.05
C THR A 112 -14.51 -3.46 4.57
N ARG A 113 -14.04 -4.54 5.21
CA ARG A 113 -13.91 -4.62 6.68
C ARG A 113 -12.81 -3.71 7.22
N GLY A 114 -11.81 -3.44 6.39
CA GLY A 114 -10.60 -2.72 6.77
C GLY A 114 -9.53 -3.67 7.31
N VAL A 115 -8.28 -3.36 6.98
CA VAL A 115 -7.11 -4.08 7.50
C VAL A 115 -6.74 -3.45 8.84
N GLY A 116 -6.77 -4.22 9.92
CA GLY A 116 -6.42 -3.72 11.25
C GLY A 116 -4.90 -3.54 11.42
N VAL A 117 -4.48 -2.56 12.23
CA VAL A 117 -3.09 -2.47 12.70
C VAL A 117 -2.91 -3.44 13.84
N ARG A 118 -1.99 -4.40 13.72
CA ARG A 118 -1.64 -5.27 14.84
C ARG A 118 -0.63 -4.58 15.75
N ALA A 119 -0.90 -4.63 17.05
CA ALA A 119 0.02 -4.14 18.06
C ALA A 119 1.30 -4.98 18.09
N TRP A 120 2.41 -4.34 18.44
CA TRP A 120 3.69 -5.01 18.63
C TRP A 120 3.57 -6.10 19.71
N PRO A 121 3.98 -7.36 19.44
CA PRO A 121 3.80 -8.43 20.41
C PRO A 121 4.83 -8.33 21.54
N LEU A 122 4.37 -8.55 22.78
CA LEU A 122 5.21 -8.46 23.99
C LEU A 122 6.44 -9.40 23.96
N TRP A 123 6.32 -10.56 23.31
CA TRP A 123 7.42 -11.52 23.20
C TRP A 123 8.56 -11.04 22.31
N ALA A 124 8.28 -10.09 21.41
CA ALA A 124 9.28 -9.44 20.54
C ALA A 124 9.87 -8.19 21.19
N GLY A 125 9.71 -8.00 22.51
CA GLY A 125 10.28 -6.87 23.22
C GLY A 125 9.72 -5.52 22.76
N ARG A 126 10.61 -4.51 22.69
CA ARG A 126 10.23 -3.16 22.27
C ARG A 126 10.15 -3.10 20.75
N GLU A 127 9.11 -2.43 20.25
CA GLU A 127 9.00 -2.10 18.83
C GLU A 127 10.31 -1.42 18.37
N PRO A 128 10.98 -1.95 17.32
CA PRO A 128 12.18 -1.33 16.80
C PRO A 128 11.84 0.11 16.44
N THR A 129 12.75 1.03 16.78
CA THR A 129 12.56 2.46 16.55
C THR A 129 12.20 2.68 15.08
N GLN A 130 11.01 3.24 14.84
CA GLN A 130 10.31 3.31 13.55
C GLN A 130 11.22 3.05 12.35
N GLN A 131 11.18 1.83 11.81
CA GLN A 131 11.81 1.57 10.54
C GLN A 131 11.16 2.49 9.50
N PRO A 132 11.96 3.09 8.59
CA PRO A 132 11.42 3.94 7.56
C PRO A 132 10.39 3.14 6.75
N LEU A 133 9.17 3.68 6.62
CA LEU A 133 8.08 2.97 5.96
C LEU A 133 8.42 2.80 4.48
N LEU A 134 8.42 1.55 4.00
CA LEU A 134 8.55 1.25 2.59
C LEU A 134 7.17 1.23 1.94
N VAL A 135 6.89 2.28 1.18
CA VAL A 135 5.60 2.55 0.58
C VAL A 135 5.74 2.49 -0.94
N GLY A 136 5.49 1.33 -1.54
CA GLY A 136 5.69 1.14 -2.99
C GLY A 136 7.12 1.48 -3.46
N GLN A 137 8.14 1.02 -2.71
CA GLN A 137 9.57 1.35 -2.91
C GLN A 137 9.97 2.80 -2.59
N ILE A 138 9.17 3.53 -1.83
CA ILE A 138 9.50 4.89 -1.34
C ILE A 138 9.72 4.82 0.16
N TRP A 139 10.85 5.38 0.62
CA TRP A 139 11.24 5.39 2.03
C TRP A 139 10.78 6.69 2.69
N ILE A 140 9.96 6.57 3.74
CA ILE A 140 9.57 7.71 4.58
C ILE A 140 10.49 7.76 5.79
N ARG A 141 11.39 8.75 5.84
CA ARG A 141 12.47 8.84 6.85
C ARG A 141 11.94 9.14 8.26
N ASP A 142 10.98 10.05 8.37
CA ASP A 142 10.30 10.36 9.62
C ASP A 142 8.79 10.43 9.36
N PRO A 143 8.03 9.37 9.68
CA PRO A 143 6.60 9.35 9.46
C PRO A 143 5.84 10.29 10.40
N LYS A 144 6.50 11.03 11.30
CA LYS A 144 5.89 12.05 12.17
C LYS A 144 6.07 13.48 11.68
N ASP A 145 6.91 13.69 10.68
CA ASP A 145 7.16 15.01 10.12
C ASP A 145 6.23 15.31 8.94
N ALA A 146 5.55 16.46 9.00
CA ALA A 146 4.69 16.95 7.94
C ALA A 146 5.43 17.09 6.62
N GLN A 147 6.68 17.57 6.66
CA GLN A 147 7.47 17.78 5.46
C GLN A 147 7.89 16.45 4.83
N ALA A 148 8.33 15.48 5.64
CA ALA A 148 8.61 14.13 5.17
C ALA A 148 7.40 13.45 4.52
N LEU A 149 6.19 13.67 5.04
CA LEU A 149 4.96 13.18 4.41
C LEU A 149 4.70 13.84 3.05
N LEU A 150 4.85 15.17 2.95
CA LEU A 150 4.71 15.91 1.68
C LEU A 150 5.74 15.45 0.63
N ASP A 151 6.99 15.27 1.04
CA ASP A 151 8.06 14.80 0.15
C ASP A 151 7.74 13.39 -0.39
N ALA A 152 7.21 12.51 0.46
CA ALA A 152 6.78 11.16 0.05
C ALA A 152 5.59 11.20 -0.93
N ILE A 153 4.59 12.05 -0.68
CA ILE A 153 3.46 12.28 -1.58
C ILE A 153 3.96 12.75 -2.96
N GLN A 154 4.88 13.71 -2.97
CA GLN A 154 5.44 14.26 -4.21
C GLN A 154 6.28 13.24 -4.99
N GLU A 155 7.05 12.39 -4.29
CA GLU A 155 7.82 11.31 -4.91
C GLU A 155 6.92 10.25 -5.54
N VAL A 156 5.83 9.82 -4.86
CA VAL A 156 4.84 8.91 -5.45
C VAL A 156 4.27 9.50 -6.74
N GLY A 157 3.84 10.76 -6.70
CA GLY A 157 3.27 11.44 -7.85
C GLY A 157 4.24 11.54 -9.02
N THR A 158 5.49 11.90 -8.74
CA THR A 158 6.56 12.02 -9.75
C THR A 158 6.86 10.67 -10.40
N ARG A 159 6.98 9.59 -9.60
CA ARG A 159 7.22 8.24 -10.14
C ARG A 159 6.05 7.74 -10.96
N LEU A 160 4.82 7.97 -10.50
CA LEU A 160 3.60 7.54 -11.19
C LEU A 160 3.48 8.23 -12.56
N GLN A 161 3.67 9.54 -12.61
CA GLN A 161 3.64 10.31 -13.86
C GLN A 161 4.78 9.90 -14.81
N ALA A 162 5.95 9.54 -14.28
CA ALA A 162 7.07 9.05 -15.06
C ALA A 162 6.94 7.58 -15.50
N GLY A 163 5.85 6.88 -15.14
CA GLY A 163 5.67 5.45 -15.43
C GLY A 163 6.67 4.53 -14.71
N ARG A 164 7.33 5.02 -13.64
CA ARG A 164 8.35 4.28 -12.88
C ARG A 164 7.77 3.41 -11.78
N ILE A 165 6.49 3.59 -11.46
CA ILE A 165 5.74 2.76 -10.52
C ILE A 165 4.41 2.37 -11.17
N LEU A 166 4.01 1.11 -11.01
CA LEU A 166 2.73 0.63 -11.53
C LEU A 166 1.57 1.30 -10.78
N PRO A 167 0.44 1.60 -11.45
CA PRO A 167 -0.71 2.23 -10.80
C PRO A 167 -1.19 1.50 -9.55
N VAL A 168 -1.20 0.16 -9.54
CA VAL A 168 -1.58 -0.62 -8.36
C VAL A 168 -0.63 -0.43 -7.17
N ALA A 169 0.66 -0.33 -7.43
CA ALA A 169 1.66 -0.09 -6.40
C ALA A 169 1.58 1.36 -5.89
N ALA A 170 1.31 2.33 -6.78
CA ALA A 170 1.06 3.71 -6.40
C ALA A 170 -0.24 3.90 -5.62
N PHE A 171 -1.29 3.12 -5.90
CA PHE A 171 -2.52 3.10 -5.11
C PHE A 171 -2.27 2.59 -3.69
N GLY A 172 -1.58 1.46 -3.56
CA GLY A 172 -1.12 0.95 -2.26
C GLY A 172 -0.31 2.01 -1.52
N ALA A 173 0.64 2.64 -2.22
CA ALA A 173 1.47 3.69 -1.66
C ALA A 173 0.67 4.89 -1.12
N THR A 174 -0.26 5.39 -1.92
CA THR A 174 -1.14 6.51 -1.57
C THR A 174 -2.04 6.16 -0.37
N ALA A 175 -2.50 4.92 -0.28
CA ALA A 175 -3.26 4.43 0.87
C ALA A 175 -2.46 4.48 2.18
N VAL A 176 -1.17 4.16 2.14
CA VAL A 176 -0.29 4.27 3.33
C VAL A 176 -0.13 5.73 3.74
N LEU A 177 0.12 6.61 2.77
CA LEU A 177 0.27 8.06 3.01
C LEU A 177 -1.00 8.65 3.61
N GLU A 178 -2.17 8.20 3.17
CA GLU A 178 -3.46 8.55 3.79
C GLU A 178 -3.55 8.04 5.24
N GLY A 179 -3.16 6.81 5.51
CA GLY A 179 -3.12 6.25 6.87
C GLY A 179 -2.21 7.05 7.80
N LEU A 180 -1.02 7.41 7.31
CA LEU A 180 -0.07 8.28 8.02
C LEU A 180 -0.67 9.64 8.29
N TYR A 181 -1.19 10.31 7.26
CA TYR A 181 -1.89 11.59 7.39
C TYR A 181 -2.95 11.55 8.50
N ARG A 182 -3.78 10.50 8.53
CA ARG A 182 -4.83 10.34 9.57
C ARG A 182 -4.25 10.16 10.96
N SER A 183 -3.13 9.45 11.10
CA SER A 183 -2.44 9.26 12.39
C SER A 183 -1.77 10.54 12.88
N LEU A 184 -1.30 11.39 11.96
CA LEU A 184 -0.59 12.64 12.26
C LEU A 184 -1.50 13.84 12.44
N GLY A 185 -2.74 13.81 11.93
CA GLY A 185 -3.66 14.95 11.92
C GLY A 185 -3.60 15.83 13.18
N PRO A 186 -3.65 15.28 14.41
CA PRO A 186 -3.57 16.08 15.65
C PRO A 186 -2.24 16.82 15.89
N SER A 187 -1.16 16.43 15.22
CA SER A 187 0.20 16.97 15.37
C SER A 187 0.63 17.86 14.20
N LEU A 188 -0.13 17.91 13.11
CA LEU A 188 0.18 18.76 11.96
C LEU A 188 -0.23 20.21 12.22
N THR A 189 0.50 21.17 11.63
CA THR A 189 0.00 22.53 11.52
C THR A 189 -1.21 22.55 10.59
N ALA A 190 -2.13 23.50 10.76
CA ALA A 190 -3.30 23.60 9.90
C ALA A 190 -2.93 23.69 8.41
N ASP A 191 -1.83 24.38 8.08
CA ASP A 191 -1.31 24.47 6.70
C ASP A 191 -0.73 23.14 6.19
N GLY A 192 0.02 22.42 7.03
CA GLY A 192 0.52 21.09 6.69
C GLY A 192 -0.62 20.09 6.48
N GLU A 193 -1.64 20.12 7.34
CA GLU A 193 -2.79 19.22 7.28
C GLU A 193 -3.59 19.41 5.99
N GLN A 194 -3.98 20.65 5.65
CA GLN A 194 -4.74 20.94 4.43
C GLN A 194 -3.96 20.60 3.15
N ARG A 195 -2.64 20.90 3.13
CA ARG A 195 -1.79 20.64 1.98
C ARG A 195 -1.59 19.15 1.75
N CYS A 196 -1.30 18.38 2.80
CA CYS A 196 -1.18 16.92 2.72
C CYS A 196 -2.47 16.29 2.21
N ALA A 197 -3.61 16.67 2.80
CA ALA A 197 -4.90 16.11 2.45
C ALA A 197 -5.26 16.38 0.97
N TRP A 198 -5.05 17.61 0.50
CA TRP A 198 -5.29 17.96 -0.89
C TRP A 198 -4.35 17.21 -1.85
N GLN A 199 -3.05 17.14 -1.56
CA GLN A 199 -2.10 16.42 -2.43
C GLN A 199 -2.34 14.90 -2.47
N ILE A 200 -2.76 14.29 -1.35
CA ILE A 200 -3.20 12.89 -1.33
C ILE A 200 -4.43 12.71 -2.23
N ALA A 201 -5.38 13.65 -2.19
CA ALA A 201 -6.52 13.62 -3.10
C ALA A 201 -6.06 13.66 -4.57
N THR A 202 -5.12 14.55 -4.90
CA THR A 202 -4.57 14.67 -6.26
C THR A 202 -3.86 13.39 -6.72
N LEU A 203 -3.15 12.68 -5.82
CA LEU A 203 -2.58 11.37 -6.15
C LEU A 203 -3.66 10.36 -6.51
N TYR A 204 -4.76 10.30 -5.74
CA TYR A 204 -5.88 9.42 -6.07
C TYR A 204 -6.55 9.78 -7.41
N GLU A 205 -6.61 11.05 -7.80
CA GLU A 205 -7.12 11.43 -9.13
C GLU A 205 -6.24 10.94 -10.28
N LEU A 206 -4.94 10.73 -10.04
CA LEU A 206 -4.02 10.22 -11.06
C LEU A 206 -4.18 8.72 -11.31
N LEU A 207 -4.72 8.00 -10.33
CA LEU A 207 -4.81 6.55 -10.30
C LEU A 207 -6.14 6.06 -10.91
N PRO A 208 -6.14 4.89 -11.60
CA PRO A 208 -7.33 4.36 -12.23
C PRO A 208 -8.32 3.71 -11.23
N GLY A 209 -9.55 3.51 -11.70
CA GLY A 209 -10.57 2.78 -10.96
C GLY A 209 -11.45 3.60 -10.00
N THR A 210 -12.62 3.06 -9.69
CA THR A 210 -13.63 3.69 -8.84
C THR A 210 -13.18 3.86 -7.39
N ALA A 211 -12.43 2.88 -6.86
CA ALA A 211 -11.90 2.96 -5.50
C ALA A 211 -10.99 4.18 -5.30
N SER A 212 -10.18 4.51 -6.31
CA SER A 212 -9.33 5.69 -6.28
C SER A 212 -10.14 6.98 -6.33
N ARG A 213 -11.08 7.06 -7.27
CA ARG A 213 -12.04 8.17 -7.37
C ARG A 213 -12.76 8.44 -6.03
N ASP A 214 -13.30 7.40 -5.40
CA ASP A 214 -14.05 7.55 -4.15
C ASP A 214 -13.16 8.06 -3.01
N ARG A 215 -11.89 7.66 -2.98
CA ARG A 215 -10.91 8.18 -2.02
C ARG A 215 -10.51 9.62 -2.29
N ALA A 216 -10.30 9.99 -3.56
CA ALA A 216 -10.08 11.39 -3.95
C ALA A 216 -11.26 12.26 -3.47
N ILE A 217 -12.50 11.88 -3.77
CA ILE A 217 -13.70 12.60 -3.33
C ILE A 217 -13.74 12.76 -1.81
N ARG A 218 -13.49 11.69 -1.04
CA ARG A 218 -13.47 11.75 0.43
C ARG A 218 -12.40 12.72 0.95
N MET A 219 -11.21 12.73 0.36
CA MET A 219 -10.12 13.62 0.76
C MET A 219 -10.42 15.09 0.40
N LEU A 220 -10.95 15.37 -0.80
CA LEU A 220 -11.37 16.71 -1.18
C LEU A 220 -12.50 17.24 -0.28
N ALA A 221 -13.48 16.38 0.04
CA ALA A 221 -14.57 16.73 0.95
C ALA A 221 -14.06 17.04 2.35
N LEU A 222 -13.08 16.28 2.85
CA LEU A 222 -12.42 16.54 4.14
C LEU A 222 -11.74 17.93 4.17
N VAL A 223 -11.02 18.28 3.09
CA VAL A 223 -10.35 19.60 2.98
C VAL A 223 -11.38 20.72 2.93
N LEU A 224 -12.46 20.54 2.16
CA LEU A 224 -13.52 21.55 2.04
C LEU A 224 -14.27 21.77 3.38
N ASP A 225 -14.59 20.69 4.09
CA ASP A 225 -15.29 20.72 5.37
C ASP A 225 -14.48 21.46 6.45
N ARG A 226 -13.18 21.16 6.55
CA ARG A 226 -12.31 21.74 7.58
C ARG A 226 -11.71 23.09 7.20
N TYR A 227 -11.46 23.35 5.92
CA TYR A 227 -10.64 24.47 5.44
C TYR A 227 -11.27 25.22 4.25
N GLY A 228 -12.60 25.28 4.16
CA GLY A 228 -13.31 25.83 2.99
C GLY A 228 -12.91 27.26 2.59
N ASN A 229 -12.44 28.09 3.52
CA ASN A 229 -12.00 29.48 3.25
C ASN A 229 -10.53 29.60 2.83
N THR A 230 -9.80 28.49 2.75
CA THR A 230 -8.38 28.47 2.38
C THR A 230 -8.22 28.22 0.89
N GLN A 231 -7.00 28.47 0.37
CA GLN A 231 -6.66 28.17 -1.02
C GLN A 231 -6.94 26.69 -1.39
N TYR A 232 -6.60 25.76 -0.51
CA TYR A 232 -6.83 24.32 -0.74
C TYR A 232 -8.32 23.95 -0.64
N GLY A 233 -9.09 24.63 0.21
CA GLY A 233 -10.55 24.50 0.25
C GLY A 233 -11.22 24.93 -1.06
N LEU A 234 -10.82 26.09 -1.59
CA LEU A 234 -11.31 26.61 -2.87
C LEU A 234 -10.92 25.71 -4.04
N TRP A 235 -9.70 25.18 -4.05
CA TRP A 235 -9.26 24.21 -5.06
C TRP A 235 -10.05 22.90 -4.98
N SER A 236 -10.30 22.39 -3.76
CA SER A 236 -11.08 21.19 -3.56
C SER A 236 -12.52 21.34 -4.04
N LEU A 237 -13.15 22.49 -3.78
CA LEU A 237 -14.48 22.80 -4.30
C LEU A 237 -14.50 22.79 -5.84
N ARG A 238 -13.52 23.45 -6.47
CA ARG A 238 -13.40 23.50 -7.93
C ARG A 238 -13.25 22.10 -8.53
N ASP A 239 -12.40 21.27 -7.94
CA ASP A 239 -12.11 19.94 -8.45
C ASP A 239 -13.32 19.00 -8.26
N LEU A 240 -14.03 19.10 -7.13
CA LEU A 240 -15.32 18.43 -6.92
C LEU A 240 -16.40 18.86 -7.93
N GLN A 241 -16.51 20.16 -8.22
CA GLN A 241 -17.47 20.69 -9.20
C GLN A 241 -17.20 20.25 -10.63
N ARG A 242 -15.92 20.11 -11.01
CA ARG A 242 -15.53 19.54 -12.31
C ARG A 242 -15.87 18.05 -12.43
N GLY A 243 -16.06 17.38 -11.31
CA GLY A 243 -16.27 15.95 -11.20
C GLY A 243 -14.93 15.21 -11.20
N VAL A 244 -14.71 14.41 -10.17
CA VAL A 244 -13.58 13.47 -10.14
C VAL A 244 -13.93 12.31 -11.08
N GLY A 245 -13.29 12.25 -12.24
CA GLY A 245 -13.52 11.22 -13.25
C GLY A 245 -12.99 9.84 -12.83
N VAL A 246 -13.54 8.77 -13.41
CA VAL A 246 -12.91 7.44 -13.37
C VAL A 246 -11.94 7.37 -14.54
N ARG A 247 -10.65 7.15 -14.27
CA ARG A 247 -9.68 6.86 -15.33
C ARG A 247 -9.76 5.38 -15.70
N SER A 248 -9.81 5.11 -17.00
CA SER A 248 -9.70 3.77 -17.57
C SER A 248 -8.29 3.20 -17.33
N ASP A 249 -8.19 1.90 -17.07
CA ASP A 249 -6.92 1.16 -17.02
C ASP A 249 -6.18 1.15 -18.37
#